data_AF-A0A257PBA0-F1
#
_entry.id   AF-A0A257PBA0-F1
#
_cell.length_a   1.000
_cell.length_b   1.000
_cell.length_c   1.000
_cell.angle_alpha   90.00
_cell.angle_beta   90.00
_cell.angle_gamma   90.00
#
_symmetry.space_group_name_H-M   'P 1'
#
loop_
_entity.id
_entity.type
_entity.pdbx_description
1 polymer ?
#
loop_
_entity_poly.entity_id
_entity_poly.type
_entity_poly.pdbx_seq_one_letter_code
_entity_poly.pdbx_strand_id
1 'polypeptide(L)'
;MTELRNIERELFRFRRRLILAAGVVVLSFALLIGRWLWLQVVRHRQFSTQAQDNRIALVPIPPQRGLILDRNGIILASNYAAYTLEITPSKVKGTLQQTIDALKAIVPITPFDERRFNNLLGQSRRFESLPILNKLTDDQVARF
;
A
#
# COMPACT_ATOMS: atom_id res chain seq x y z
N MET A 1 75.49 8.63 -4.29
CA MET A 1 74.90 8.87 -2.96
C MET A 1 73.85 7.81 -2.73
N THR A 2 74.14 6.79 -1.95
CA THR A 2 73.20 5.74 -1.57
C THR A 2 72.31 6.27 -0.45
N GLU A 3 71.03 6.52 -0.73
CA GLU A 3 70.06 6.86 0.33
C GLU A 3 69.89 5.66 1.27
N LEU A 4 70.24 5.85 2.54
CA LEU A 4 69.97 4.88 3.59
C LEU A 4 68.48 4.89 3.92
N ARG A 5 67.69 4.10 3.19
CA ARG A 5 66.25 3.93 3.42
C ARG A 5 66.03 3.23 4.77
N ASN A 6 65.47 3.93 5.74
CA ASN A 6 65.23 3.39 7.07
C ASN A 6 63.89 2.63 7.11
N ILE A 7 63.94 1.37 6.65
CA ILE A 7 62.79 0.48 6.44
C ILE A 7 61.96 0.29 7.73
N GLU A 8 62.60 0.25 8.90
CA GLU A 8 61.90 0.07 10.18
C GLU A 8 60.94 1.22 10.50
N ARG A 9 61.36 2.47 10.22
CA ARG A 9 60.54 3.67 10.44
C ARG A 9 59.38 3.77 9.44
N GLU A 10 59.55 3.26 8.23
CA GLU A 10 58.48 3.18 7.24
C GLU A 10 57.43 2.13 7.62
N LEU A 11 57.87 0.94 8.02
CA LEU A 11 56.99 -0.13 8.49
C LEU A 11 56.20 0.27 9.74
N PHE A 12 56.82 0.96 10.70
CA PHE A 12 56.14 1.44 11.90
C PHE A 12 55.05 2.46 11.58
N ARG A 13 55.34 3.44 10.71
CA ARG A 13 54.34 4.45 10.27
C ARG A 13 53.19 3.79 9.49
N PHE A 14 53.51 2.82 8.63
CA PHE A 14 52.50 2.08 7.88
C PHE A 14 51.59 1.26 8.80
N ARG A 15 52.16 0.46 9.73
CA ARG A 15 51.38 -0.32 10.71
C ARG A 15 50.48 0.57 11.58
N ARG A 16 50.98 1.71 12.06
CA ARG A 16 50.19 2.65 12.86
C ARG A 16 48.99 3.19 12.08
N ARG A 17 49.16 3.57 10.80
CA ARG A 17 48.05 4.01 9.95
C ARG A 17 47.03 2.89 9.73
N LEU A 18 47.50 1.66 9.56
CA LEU A 18 46.65 0.49 9.33
C LEU A 18 45.81 0.16 10.58
N ILE A 19 46.42 0.22 11.77
CA ILE A 19 45.71 0.03 13.05
C ILE A 19 44.69 1.15 13.29
N LEU A 20 45.04 2.40 13.01
CA LEU A 20 44.11 3.52 13.13
C LEU A 20 42.92 3.36 12.17
N ALA A 21 43.17 3.01 10.90
CA ALA A 21 42.12 2.76 9.92
C ALA A 21 41.22 1.59 10.35
N ALA A 22 41.80 0.48 10.82
CA ALA A 22 41.04 -0.65 11.35
C ALA A 22 40.19 -0.25 12.56
N GLY A 23 40.73 0.56 13.47
CA GLY A 23 40.01 1.08 14.63
C GLY A 23 38.79 1.93 14.23
N VAL A 24 38.95 2.80 13.22
CA VAL A 24 37.84 3.61 12.68
C VAL A 24 36.75 2.71 12.07
N VAL A 25 37.15 1.68 11.31
CA VAL A 25 36.21 0.73 10.72
C VAL A 25 35.44 -0.02 11.82
N VAL A 26 36.13 -0.57 12.82
CA VAL A 26 35.50 -1.28 13.95
C VAL A 26 34.53 -0.37 14.71
N LEU A 27 34.94 0.87 14.99
CA LEU A 27 34.07 1.84 15.65
C LEU A 27 32.81 2.15 14.82
N SER A 28 32.96 2.27 13.50
CA SER A 28 31.85 2.54 12.59
C SER A 28 30.86 1.38 12.59
N PHE A 29 31.34 0.14 12.53
CA PHE A 29 30.49 -1.04 12.64
C PHE A 29 29.83 -1.15 14.01
N ALA A 30 30.54 -0.85 15.10
CA ALA A 30 29.97 -0.83 16.44
C ALA A 30 28.82 0.17 16.56
N LEU A 31 28.96 1.36 15.96
CA LEU A 31 27.89 2.36 15.89
C LEU A 31 26.68 1.83 15.11
N LEU A 32 26.90 1.21 13.95
CA LEU A 32 25.83 0.63 13.13
C LEU A 32 25.11 -0.51 13.86
N ILE A 33 25.84 -1.40 14.52
CA ILE A 33 25.28 -2.49 15.33
C ILE A 33 24.48 -1.92 16.50
N GLY A 34 25.02 -0.92 17.21
CA GLY A 34 24.30 -0.24 18.28
C GLY A 34 23.00 0.41 17.79
N ARG A 35 23.03 1.06 16.62
CA ARG A 35 21.84 1.63 15.99
C ARG A 35 20.83 0.56 15.60
N TRP A 36 21.30 -0.56 15.05
CA TRP A 36 20.47 -1.69 14.70
C TRP A 36 19.78 -2.28 15.93
N LEU A 37 20.52 -2.54 17.01
CA LEU A 37 19.96 -3.01 18.29
C LEU A 37 18.94 -2.03 18.87
N TRP A 38 19.19 -0.73 18.81
CA TRP A 38 18.23 0.28 19.25
C TRP A 38 16.89 0.19 18.51
N LEU A 39 16.95 0.04 17.18
CA LEU A 39 15.74 -0.13 16.36
C LEU A 39 15.03 -1.46 16.65
N GLN A 40 15.79 -2.53 16.84
CA GLN A 40 15.27 -3.89 17.03
C GLN A 40 14.76 -4.19 18.43
N VAL A 41 15.26 -3.53 19.49
CA VAL A 41 14.87 -3.81 20.88
C VAL A 41 13.96 -2.70 21.41
N VAL A 42 14.42 -1.44 21.35
CA VAL A 42 13.69 -0.33 21.96
C VAL A 42 12.50 0.09 21.09
N ARG A 43 12.68 0.18 19.78
CA ARG A 43 11.59 0.53 18.85
C ARG A 43 10.83 -0.67 18.29
N HIS A 44 11.12 -1.89 18.75
CA HIS A 44 10.48 -3.11 18.28
C HIS A 44 8.96 -3.02 18.31
N ARG A 45 8.40 -2.70 19.49
CA ARG A 45 6.95 -2.70 19.72
C ARG A 45 6.26 -1.69 18.81
N GLN A 46 6.82 -0.49 18.70
CA GLN A 46 6.25 0.56 17.86
C GLN A 46 6.20 0.13 16.38
N PHE A 47 7.29 -0.41 15.84
CA PHE A 47 7.31 -0.84 14.44
C PHE A 47 6.49 -2.12 14.21
N SER A 48 6.41 -3.01 15.19
CA SER A 48 5.54 -4.18 15.15
C SER A 48 4.07 -3.77 15.09
N THR A 49 3.63 -2.83 15.93
CA THR A 49 2.25 -2.32 15.92
C THR A 49 1.94 -1.63 14.60
N GLN A 50 2.82 -0.76 14.10
CA GLN A 50 2.62 -0.10 12.80
C GLN A 50 2.52 -1.10 11.62
N ALA A 51 3.33 -2.15 11.64
CA ALA A 51 3.24 -3.22 10.64
C ALA A 51 1.91 -4.00 10.75
N GLN A 52 1.36 -4.13 11.96
CA GLN A 52 0.11 -4.80 12.22
C GLN A 52 -1.10 -3.95 11.82
N ASP A 53 -1.05 -2.63 12.04
CA ASP A 53 -2.04 -1.67 11.55
C ASP A 53 -2.08 -1.64 10.02
N ASN A 54 -0.92 -1.76 9.36
CA ASN A 54 -0.86 -1.91 7.90
C ASN A 54 -1.52 -3.20 7.38
N ARG A 55 -1.69 -4.21 8.24
CA ARG A 55 -2.33 -5.49 7.90
C ARG A 55 -3.82 -5.52 8.25
N ILE A 56 -4.24 -4.79 9.28
CA ILE A 56 -5.61 -4.84 9.81
C ILE A 56 -6.33 -3.56 9.43
N ALA A 57 -7.14 -3.62 8.37
CA ALA A 57 -8.11 -2.58 8.07
C ALA A 57 -9.41 -2.87 8.84
N LEU A 58 -9.74 -2.03 9.83
CA LEU A 58 -11.06 -2.05 10.46
C LEU A 58 -12.07 -1.44 9.48
N VAL A 59 -12.86 -2.28 8.82
CA VAL A 59 -13.96 -1.84 7.96
C VAL A 59 -15.24 -1.84 8.79
N PRO A 60 -15.75 -0.68 9.25
CA PRO A 60 -16.99 -0.64 10.02
C PRO A 60 -18.17 -1.06 9.14
N ILE A 61 -19.05 -1.90 9.68
CA ILE A 61 -20.29 -2.28 9.01
C ILE A 61 -21.33 -1.19 9.37
N PRO A 62 -21.78 -0.36 8.41
CA PRO A 62 -22.77 0.67 8.71
C PRO A 62 -24.11 0.01 9.12
N PRO A 63 -24.80 0.54 10.13
CA PRO A 63 -26.12 0.04 10.50
C PRO A 63 -27.16 0.35 9.41
N GLN A 64 -28.18 -0.49 9.30
CA GLN A 64 -29.33 -0.22 8.43
C GLN A 64 -30.13 0.97 8.97
N ARG A 65 -30.59 1.86 8.09
CA ARG A 65 -31.44 3.00 8.50
C ARG A 65 -32.83 2.51 8.91
N GLY A 66 -33.48 3.18 9.84
CA GLY A 66 -34.88 2.90 10.17
C GLY A 66 -35.82 3.16 8.99
N LEU A 67 -36.93 2.42 8.93
CA LEU A 67 -38.00 2.68 7.96
C LEU A 67 -38.73 3.97 8.35
N ILE A 68 -39.04 4.81 7.37
CA ILE A 68 -39.88 6.00 7.57
C ILE A 68 -41.32 5.61 7.21
N LEU A 69 -42.21 5.73 8.19
CA LEU A 69 -43.63 5.36 8.08
C LEU A 69 -44.51 6.62 8.17
N ASP A 70 -45.59 6.66 7.41
CA ASP A 70 -46.68 7.61 7.63
C ASP A 70 -47.50 7.23 8.89
N ARG A 71 -48.37 8.12 9.37
CA ARG A 71 -49.29 7.92 10.51
C ARG A 71 -50.13 6.63 10.41
N ASN A 72 -50.38 6.16 9.20
CA ASN A 72 -51.16 4.95 8.91
C ASN A 72 -50.30 3.68 8.78
N GLY A 73 -48.99 3.75 9.07
CA GLY A 73 -48.07 2.62 8.95
C GLY A 73 -47.58 2.31 7.53
N ILE A 74 -47.83 3.21 6.56
CA ILE A 74 -47.38 3.04 5.17
C ILE A 74 -45.91 3.45 5.06
N ILE A 75 -45.08 2.62 4.43
CA ILE A 75 -43.65 2.88 4.23
C ILE A 75 -43.47 3.98 3.18
N LEU A 76 -42.88 5.11 3.59
CA LEU A 76 -42.50 6.24 2.72
C LEU A 76 -41.05 6.13 2.25
N ALA A 77 -40.16 5.58 3.08
CA ALA A 77 -38.77 5.34 2.73
C ALA A 77 -38.27 4.02 3.31
N SER A 78 -37.65 3.20 2.46
CA SER A 78 -37.04 1.92 2.81
C SER A 78 -35.57 1.88 2.36
N ASN A 79 -34.82 0.93 2.93
CA ASN A 79 -33.50 0.57 2.39
C ASN A 79 -33.67 -0.50 1.33
N TYR A 80 -32.87 -0.42 0.27
CA TYR A 80 -32.71 -1.50 -0.70
C TYR A 80 -31.23 -1.79 -0.88
N ALA A 81 -30.90 -3.05 -1.16
CA ALA A 81 -29.52 -3.43 -1.49
C ALA A 81 -29.19 -2.86 -2.88
N ALA A 82 -28.08 -2.13 -2.97
CA ALA A 82 -27.54 -1.66 -4.24
C ALA A 82 -26.16 -2.28 -4.44
N TYR A 83 -26.04 -3.10 -5.48
CA TYR A 83 -24.77 -3.70 -5.85
C TYR A 83 -24.03 -2.77 -6.82
N THR A 84 -22.74 -2.56 -6.57
CA THR A 84 -21.85 -1.72 -7.38
C THR A 84 -20.63 -2.52 -7.77
N LEU A 85 -20.27 -2.50 -9.06
CA LEU A 85 -19.06 -3.12 -9.57
C LEU A 85 -17.93 -2.11 -9.43
N GLU A 86 -16.95 -2.41 -8.59
CA GLU A 86 -15.78 -1.58 -8.37
C GLU A 86 -14.50 -2.28 -8.80
N ILE A 87 -13.50 -1.50 -9.20
CA ILE A 87 -12.17 -1.98 -9.55
C ILE A 87 -11.11 -1.14 -8.85
N THR A 88 -10.12 -1.81 -8.27
CA THR A 88 -8.91 -1.15 -7.75
C THR A 88 -7.80 -1.28 -8.79
N PRO A 89 -7.43 -0.20 -9.52
CA PRO A 89 -6.48 -0.30 -10.63
C PRO A 89 -5.11 -0.89 -10.25
N SER A 90 -4.65 -0.65 -9.01
CA SER A 90 -3.38 -1.20 -8.51
C SER A 90 -3.37 -2.70 -8.25
N LYS A 91 -4.54 -3.34 -8.16
CA LYS A 91 -4.67 -4.80 -7.95
C LYS A 91 -4.89 -5.57 -9.26
N VAL A 92 -5.08 -4.87 -10.38
CA VAL A 92 -5.31 -5.48 -11.69
C VAL A 92 -4.01 -6.08 -12.22
N LYS A 93 -4.05 -7.36 -12.59
CA LYS A 93 -2.95 -8.03 -13.30
C LYS A 93 -3.08 -7.73 -14.79
N GLY A 94 -2.14 -6.98 -15.36
CA GLY A 94 -2.13 -6.61 -16.78
C GLY A 94 -2.65 -5.19 -17.03
N THR A 95 -3.22 -4.96 -18.22
CA THR A 95 -3.72 -3.64 -18.61
C THR A 95 -5.17 -3.46 -18.16
N LEU A 96 -5.45 -2.35 -17.46
CA LEU A 96 -6.80 -2.01 -16.99
C LEU A 96 -7.86 -2.10 -18.09
N GLN A 97 -7.53 -1.64 -19.30
CA GLN A 97 -8.43 -1.67 -20.45
C GLN A 97 -8.85 -3.10 -20.83
N GLN A 98 -7.92 -4.07 -20.78
CA GLN A 98 -8.23 -5.47 -21.09
C GLN A 98 -9.22 -6.06 -20.08
N THR A 99 -9.10 -5.70 -18.81
CA THR A 99 -10.05 -6.12 -17.77
C THR A 99 -11.43 -5.50 -18.00
N ILE A 100 -11.49 -4.22 -18.38
CA ILE A 100 -12.76 -3.55 -18.70
C ILE A 100 -13.43 -4.19 -19.92
N ASP A 101 -12.66 -4.49 -20.96
CA ASP A 101 -13.18 -5.12 -22.18
C ASP A 101 -13.69 -6.55 -21.91
N ALA A 102 -13.02 -7.31 -21.03
CA ALA A 102 -13.53 -8.59 -20.58
C ALA A 102 -14.84 -8.47 -19.77
N LEU A 103 -14.95 -7.44 -18.92
CA LEU A 103 -16.15 -7.19 -18.13
C LEU A 103 -17.37 -6.80 -18.99
N LYS A 104 -17.16 -6.13 -20.13
CA LYS A 104 -18.23 -5.81 -21.09
C LYS A 104 -18.95 -7.05 -21.63
N ALA A 105 -18.28 -8.20 -21.68
CA ALA A 105 -18.89 -9.45 -22.14
C ALA A 105 -19.87 -10.04 -21.12
N ILE A 106 -19.74 -9.67 -19.84
CA ILE A 106 -20.52 -10.23 -18.72
C ILE A 106 -21.63 -9.26 -18.31
N VAL A 107 -21.31 -7.98 -18.23
CA VAL A 107 -22.21 -6.90 -17.78
C VAL A 107 -22.28 -5.82 -18.86
N PRO A 108 -23.48 -5.29 -19.17
CA PRO A 108 -23.61 -4.22 -20.17
C PRO A 108 -23.00 -2.91 -19.65
N ILE A 109 -21.74 -2.66 -19.97
CA ILE A 109 -21.06 -1.39 -19.69
C ILE A 109 -21.31 -0.44 -20.85
N THR A 110 -21.96 0.69 -20.60
CA THR A 110 -22.23 1.67 -21.65
C THR A 110 -21.03 2.60 -21.88
N PRO A 111 -20.92 3.26 -23.06
CA PRO A 111 -19.89 4.27 -23.29
C PRO A 111 -19.93 5.45 -22.31
N PHE A 112 -21.09 5.71 -21.70
CA PHE A 112 -21.23 6.73 -20.66
C PHE A 112 -20.51 6.32 -19.37
N ASP A 113 -20.66 5.06 -18.96
CA ASP A 113 -20.03 4.51 -17.76
C ASP A 113 -18.49 4.54 -17.88
N GLU A 114 -17.96 4.21 -19.06
CA GLU A 114 -16.52 4.29 -19.31
C GLU A 114 -15.97 5.72 -19.22
N ARG A 115 -16.68 6.70 -19.79
CA ARG A 115 -16.27 8.11 -19.69
C ARG A 115 -16.28 8.58 -18.25
N ARG A 116 -17.30 8.21 -17.48
CA ARG A 116 -17.39 8.50 -16.05
C ARG A 116 -16.22 7.88 -15.29
N PHE A 117 -15.94 6.60 -15.55
CA PHE A 117 -14.82 5.88 -14.93
C PHE A 117 -13.47 6.52 -15.27
N ASN A 118 -13.22 6.88 -16.53
CA ASN A 118 -11.99 7.54 -16.96
C ASN A 118 -11.79 8.92 -16.32
N ASN A 119 -12.88 9.68 -16.14
CA ASN A 119 -12.83 10.95 -15.41
C ASN A 119 -12.46 10.74 -13.93
N LEU A 120 -13.02 9.70 -13.30
CA LEU A 120 -12.69 9.33 -11.91
C LEU A 120 -11.24 8.86 -11.79
N LEU A 121 -10.76 8.04 -12.73
CA LEU A 121 -9.37 7.61 -12.79
C LEU A 121 -8.39 8.77 -12.79
N GLY A 122 -8.65 9.81 -13.61
CA GLY A 122 -7.79 10.99 -13.71
C GLY A 122 -7.74 11.84 -12.43
N GLN A 123 -8.75 11.76 -11.57
CA GLN A 123 -8.83 12.51 -10.30
C GLN A 123 -8.42 11.67 -9.08
N SER A 124 -8.42 10.35 -9.21
CA SER A 124 -8.21 9.41 -8.10
C SER A 124 -6.74 9.12 -7.79
N ARG A 125 -6.47 8.67 -6.56
CA ARG A 125 -5.16 8.14 -6.19
C ARG A 125 -5.05 6.66 -6.60
N ARG A 126 -3.82 6.22 -6.90
CA ARG A 126 -3.50 4.88 -7.45
C ARG A 126 -3.99 3.67 -6.62
N PHE A 127 -4.45 3.88 -5.38
CA PHE A 127 -4.86 2.83 -4.44
C PHE A 127 -6.36 2.87 -4.06
N GLU A 128 -7.15 3.74 -4.69
CA GLU A 128 -8.59 3.82 -4.42
C GLU A 128 -9.39 2.81 -5.27
N SER A 129 -10.45 2.25 -4.67
CA SER A 129 -11.44 1.44 -5.39
C SER A 129 -12.38 2.39 -6.12
N LEU A 130 -12.55 2.19 -7.43
CA LEU A 130 -13.36 3.05 -8.28
C LEU A 130 -14.57 2.30 -8.81
N PRO A 131 -15.78 2.88 -8.72
CA PRO A 131 -16.98 2.26 -9.27
C PRO A 131 -16.98 2.35 -10.80
N ILE A 132 -17.11 1.21 -11.45
CA ILE A 132 -17.34 1.08 -12.90
C ILE A 132 -18.84 1.24 -13.19
N LEU A 133 -19.67 0.47 -12.49
CA LEU A 133 -21.12 0.40 -12.69
C LEU A 133 -21.84 0.42 -11.35
N ASN A 134 -22.89 1.23 -11.26
CA ASN A 134 -23.73 1.32 -10.06
C ASN A 134 -25.06 0.61 -10.31
N LYS A 135 -25.67 0.06 -9.26
CA LYS A 135 -27.02 -0.52 -9.28
C LYS A 135 -27.16 -1.69 -10.25
N LEU A 136 -26.31 -2.71 -10.09
CA LEU A 136 -26.46 -3.97 -10.82
C LEU A 136 -27.77 -4.64 -10.41
N THR A 137 -28.43 -5.28 -11.38
CA THR A 137 -29.58 -6.14 -11.10
C THR A 137 -29.12 -7.49 -10.55
N ASP A 138 -29.98 -8.19 -9.82
CA ASP A 138 -29.65 -9.51 -9.24
C ASP A 138 -29.18 -10.52 -10.31
N ASP A 139 -29.78 -10.48 -11.50
CA ASP A 139 -29.34 -11.30 -12.65
C ASP A 139 -27.91 -10.97 -13.13
N GLN A 140 -27.51 -9.70 -13.07
CA GLN A 140 -26.16 -9.27 -13.45
C GLN A 140 -25.15 -9.64 -12.37
N VAL A 141 -25.55 -9.59 -11.10
CA VAL A 141 -24.73 -10.05 -9.97
C VAL A 141 -24.51 -11.57 -10.05
N ALA A 142 -25.54 -12.34 -10.41
CA ALA A 142 -25.45 -13.80 -10.50
C ALA A 142 -24.58 -14.32 -11.67
N ARG A 143 -24.30 -13.48 -12.67
CA ARG A 143 -23.39 -13.82 -13.79
C ARG A 143 -21.92 -13.69 -13.41
N PHE A 144 -21.62 -13.15 -12.24
CA PHE A 144 -20.28 -12.91 -11.71
C PHE A 144 -19.89 -13.96 -10.67
#